data_AF-A0A645HKJ2-F1
#
_entry.id   AF-A0A645HKJ2-F1
#
_cell.length_a   1.000
_cell.length_b   1.000
_cell.length_c   1.000
_cell.angle_alpha   90.00
_cell.angle_beta   90.00
_cell.angle_gamma   90.00
#
_symmetry.space_group_name_H-M   'P 1'
#
loop_
_entity.id
_entity.type
_entity.pdbx_description
1 polymer ?
#
loop_
_entity_poly.entity_id
_entity_poly.type
_entity_poly.pdbx_seq_one_letter_code
_entity_poly.pdbx_strand_id
1 'polypeptide(L)'
;MTSWLVDFGGGPGICETWIDIENVLEREYRQADTGETFRVFFSLIDSGFRTEEVYEFCLEHPGLTCPSKGLDETSAKGIPYRIGVIDKMRYTELKLFLLDTEFYKDFVYGRLARAPGERGSFSVFAGCPRQFADQLCSEHKVTEYDRKGRAKGLYKTIMSGIDNHLLDCAVGNFAAAEIAGVRTLRADEEDD
;
A
#
# COMPACT_ATOMS: atom_id res chain seq x y z
N MET A 1 -7.55 4.54 -11.92
CA MET A 1 -6.72 5.01 -10.79
C MET A 1 -5.29 5.21 -11.28
N THR A 2 -4.93 6.46 -11.58
CA THR A 2 -3.54 6.95 -11.59
C THR A 2 -3.07 7.10 -10.15
N SER A 3 -1.76 7.03 -9.91
CA SER A 3 -1.19 7.15 -8.56
C SER A 3 0.00 8.10 -8.55
N TRP A 4 0.12 8.87 -7.47
CA TRP A 4 1.22 9.79 -7.23
C TRP A 4 1.84 9.51 -5.87
N LEU A 5 3.14 9.26 -5.84
CA LEU A 5 3.90 9.26 -4.59
C LEU A 5 4.05 10.71 -4.12
N VAL A 6 3.45 11.02 -2.97
CA VAL A 6 3.52 12.35 -2.33
C VAL A 6 4.68 12.42 -1.34
N ASP A 7 4.87 11.37 -0.54
CA ASP A 7 5.93 11.27 0.47
C ASP A 7 6.21 9.78 0.76
N PHE A 8 7.35 9.48 1.38
CA PHE A 8 7.65 8.20 2.00
C PHE A 8 8.50 8.43 3.25
N GLY A 9 8.13 7.79 4.36
CA GLY A 9 8.87 7.88 5.62
C GLY A 9 8.99 9.30 6.21
N GLY A 10 7.97 10.14 6.02
CA GLY A 10 7.80 11.42 6.75
C GLY A 10 8.77 12.55 6.40
N GLY A 11 9.42 12.52 5.23
CA GLY A 11 10.44 13.50 4.85
C GLY A 11 11.89 12.96 4.93
N PRO A 12 12.41 12.47 6.08
CA PRO A 12 13.75 11.90 6.16
C PRO A 12 13.83 10.48 5.54
N GLY A 13 12.70 9.89 5.14
CA GLY A 13 12.63 8.63 4.41
C GLY A 13 12.35 7.41 5.29
N ILE A 14 12.27 7.56 6.62
CA ILE A 14 11.96 6.49 7.58
C ILE A 14 11.16 7.06 8.76
N CYS A 15 10.11 6.33 9.17
CA CYS A 15 9.43 6.54 10.46
C CYS A 15 9.93 5.47 11.44
N GLU A 16 10.52 5.86 12.57
CA GLU A 16 11.12 4.92 13.53
C GLU A 16 10.23 4.69 14.76
N THR A 17 9.30 5.61 15.02
CA THR A 17 8.41 5.58 16.18
C THR A 17 6.94 5.70 15.77
N TRP A 18 6.04 5.31 16.69
CA TRP A 18 4.61 5.53 16.51
C TRP A 18 4.25 7.01 16.39
N ILE A 19 4.97 7.89 17.09
CA ILE A 19 4.82 9.35 17.00
C ILE A 19 5.15 9.86 15.59
N ASP A 20 6.16 9.28 14.92
CA ASP A 20 6.48 9.64 13.53
C ASP A 20 5.34 9.27 12.58
N ILE A 21 4.65 8.14 12.85
CA ILE A 21 3.49 7.71 12.07
C ILE A 21 2.31 8.67 12.33
N GLU A 22 2.02 9.03 13.57
CA GLU A 22 1.00 10.02 13.92
C GLU A 22 1.24 11.35 13.21
N ASN A 23 2.48 11.85 13.26
CA ASN A 23 2.86 13.08 12.56
C ASN A 23 2.58 13.01 11.05
N VAL A 24 2.83 11.86 10.41
CA VAL A 24 2.54 11.64 8.98
C VAL A 24 1.04 11.61 8.70
N LEU A 25 0.25 10.99 9.58
CA LEU A 25 -1.20 10.86 9.47
C LEU A 25 -1.90 12.22 9.65
N GLU A 26 -1.44 13.03 10.59
CA GLU A 26 -2.00 14.35 10.92
C GLU A 26 -1.52 15.47 10.00
N ARG A 27 -0.42 15.24 9.27
CA ARG A 27 0.17 16.23 8.38
C ARG A 27 -0.78 16.67 7.28
N GLU A 28 -0.75 17.97 7.03
CA GLU A 28 -1.36 18.60 5.88
C GLU A 28 -0.40 18.57 4.68
N TYR A 29 -0.89 18.02 3.56
CA TYR A 29 -0.17 17.92 2.29
C TYR A 29 -0.68 18.99 1.35
N ARG A 30 0.10 20.06 1.18
CA ARG A 30 -0.27 21.17 0.33
C ARG A 30 0.18 20.94 -1.11
N GLN A 31 -0.74 21.02 -2.06
CA GLN A 31 -0.43 21.01 -3.48
C GLN A 31 0.20 22.36 -3.88
N ALA A 32 1.37 22.31 -4.53
CA ALA A 32 2.15 23.51 -4.82
C ALA A 32 1.43 24.48 -5.78
N ASP A 33 0.77 23.94 -6.81
CA ASP A 33 0.21 24.75 -7.89
C ASP A 33 -1.14 25.41 -7.52
N THR A 34 -2.02 24.64 -6.87
CA THR A 34 -3.38 25.09 -6.49
C THR A 34 -3.42 25.70 -5.08
N GLY A 35 -2.46 25.35 -4.23
CA GLY A 35 -2.47 25.69 -2.81
C GLY A 35 -3.46 24.88 -1.98
N GLU A 36 -4.20 23.94 -2.60
CA GLU A 36 -5.13 23.05 -1.92
C GLU A 36 -4.41 22.17 -0.90
N THR A 37 -5.11 21.84 0.17
CA THR A 37 -4.56 21.08 1.28
C THR A 37 -5.29 19.76 1.43
N PHE A 38 -4.53 18.68 1.39
CA PHE A 38 -5.00 17.31 1.53
C PHE A 38 -4.56 16.73 2.87
N ARG A 39 -5.33 15.77 3.37
CA ARG A 39 -4.99 14.98 4.57
C ARG A 39 -5.10 13.49 4.23
N VAL A 40 -4.47 12.65 5.05
CA VAL A 40 -4.62 11.20 4.91
C VAL A 40 -6.08 10.84 5.21
N PHE A 41 -6.75 10.19 4.25
CA PHE A 41 -8.13 9.75 4.41
C PHE A 41 -8.21 8.39 5.12
N PHE A 42 -7.34 7.46 4.73
CA PHE A 42 -7.31 6.10 5.25
C PHE A 42 -5.92 5.49 5.04
N SER A 43 -5.48 4.66 5.98
CA SER A 43 -4.18 3.99 5.95
C SER A 43 -4.29 2.55 6.43
N LEU A 44 -3.42 1.69 5.89
CA LEU A 44 -3.21 0.33 6.37
C LEU A 44 -1.84 0.25 7.05
N ILE A 45 -1.80 -0.35 8.24
CA ILE A 45 -0.55 -0.60 8.99
C ILE A 45 -0.26 -2.11 8.91
N ASP A 46 0.88 -2.49 8.36
CA ASP A 46 1.25 -3.91 8.26
C ASP A 46 1.48 -4.50 9.66
N SER A 47 0.76 -5.59 9.96
CA SER A 47 0.82 -6.27 11.25
C SER A 47 1.70 -7.52 11.20
N GLY A 48 2.55 -7.67 10.17
CA GLY A 48 3.49 -8.77 10.00
C GLY A 48 4.60 -8.78 11.06
N PHE A 49 4.92 -7.60 11.61
CA PHE A 49 5.87 -7.40 12.71
C PHE A 49 5.21 -6.62 13.85
N ARG A 50 5.57 -6.93 15.11
CA ARG A 50 5.00 -6.30 16.34
C ARG A 50 3.46 -6.19 16.30
N THR A 51 2.80 -7.29 15.90
CA THR A 51 1.36 -7.36 15.64
C THR A 51 0.48 -6.76 16.74
N GLU A 52 0.83 -6.97 18.01
CA GLU A 52 0.06 -6.45 19.14
C GLU A 52 0.08 -4.92 19.20
N GLU A 53 1.26 -4.31 19.02
CA GLU A 53 1.40 -2.85 19.03
C GLU A 53 0.70 -2.21 17.82
N VAL A 54 0.74 -2.87 16.66
CA VAL A 54 -0.01 -2.43 15.48
C VAL A 54 -1.52 -2.42 15.77
N TYR A 55 -2.03 -3.43 16.48
CA TYR A 55 -3.43 -3.49 16.86
C TYR A 55 -3.78 -2.42 17.88
N GLU A 56 -2.94 -2.18 18.89
CA GLU A 56 -3.13 -1.09 19.85
C GLU A 56 -3.16 0.27 19.15
N PHE A 57 -2.20 0.54 18.27
CA PHE A 57 -2.15 1.78 17.49
C PHE A 57 -3.40 1.98 16.63
N CYS A 58 -3.88 0.91 15.97
CA CYS A 58 -5.08 1.01 15.14
C CYS A 58 -6.37 1.18 15.94
N LEU A 59 -6.44 0.67 17.18
CA LEU A 59 -7.56 0.90 18.09
C LEU A 59 -7.66 2.37 18.50
N GLU A 60 -6.51 3.02 18.70
CA GLU A 60 -6.43 4.43 19.11
C GLU A 60 -6.76 5.39 17.96
N HIS A 61 -6.69 4.93 16.70
CA HIS A 61 -6.93 5.72 15.49
C HIS A 61 -8.07 5.15 14.62
N PRO A 62 -9.30 5.02 15.16
CA PRO A 62 -10.41 4.39 14.47
C PRO A 62 -10.84 5.23 13.25
N GLY A 63 -11.10 4.55 12.13
CA GLY A 63 -11.52 5.19 10.87
C GLY A 63 -10.38 5.76 10.03
N LEU A 64 -9.23 6.07 10.63
CA LEU A 64 -8.04 6.56 9.92
C LEU A 64 -7.05 5.43 9.60
N THR A 65 -6.95 4.43 10.48
CA THR A 65 -6.01 3.32 10.34
C THR A 65 -6.74 1.98 10.48
N CYS A 66 -6.22 0.96 9.81
CA CYS A 66 -6.59 -0.43 10.08
C CYS A 66 -5.36 -1.35 9.94
N PRO A 67 -5.28 -2.43 10.73
CA PRO A 67 -4.21 -3.40 10.55
C PRO A 67 -4.40 -4.18 9.24
N SER A 68 -3.29 -4.53 8.62
CA SER A 68 -3.26 -5.36 7.42
C SER A 68 -2.23 -6.48 7.51
N LYS A 69 -2.43 -7.53 6.71
CA LYS A 69 -1.47 -8.62 6.59
C LYS A 69 -1.53 -9.22 5.19
N GLY A 70 -0.37 -9.56 4.64
CA GLY A 70 -0.31 -10.30 3.37
C GLY A 70 -0.85 -11.73 3.46
N LEU A 71 -1.44 -12.19 2.36
CA LEU A 71 -1.78 -13.59 2.10
C LEU A 71 -1.06 -14.07 0.84
N ASP A 72 -0.67 -15.34 0.87
CA ASP A 72 -0.08 -16.05 -0.27
C ASP A 72 -1.13 -16.66 -1.22
N GLU A 73 -2.42 -16.54 -0.87
CA GLU A 73 -3.53 -17.10 -1.62
C GLU A 73 -4.21 -16.03 -2.48
N THR A 74 -4.32 -16.35 -3.77
CA THR A 74 -5.07 -15.55 -4.74
C THR A 74 -6.52 -15.48 -4.30
N SER A 75 -7.00 -14.27 -4.10
CA SER A 75 -8.35 -13.97 -3.67
C SER A 75 -9.40 -14.61 -4.59
N ALA A 76 -10.10 -15.61 -4.05
CA ALA A 76 -11.25 -16.19 -4.72
C ALA A 76 -12.35 -15.12 -4.83
N LYS A 77 -12.81 -14.85 -6.07
CA LYS A 77 -13.96 -13.98 -6.44
C LYS A 77 -13.65 -12.51 -6.78
N GLY A 78 -12.43 -12.18 -7.21
CA GLY A 78 -12.13 -10.91 -7.86
C GLY A 78 -12.07 -9.68 -6.95
N ILE A 79 -12.17 -9.86 -5.63
CA ILE A 79 -11.91 -8.84 -4.62
C ILE A 79 -10.55 -9.14 -4.01
N PRO A 80 -9.51 -8.31 -4.20
CA PRO A 80 -8.12 -8.62 -3.85
C PRO A 80 -7.78 -8.52 -2.36
N TYR A 81 -8.78 -8.61 -1.48
CA TYR A 81 -8.60 -8.66 -0.04
C TYR A 81 -9.80 -9.32 0.64
N ARG A 82 -9.62 -9.77 1.88
CA ARG A 82 -10.71 -10.21 2.76
C ARG A 82 -10.61 -9.53 4.12
N ILE A 83 -11.75 -9.34 4.77
CA ILE A 83 -11.82 -8.79 6.12
C ILE A 83 -11.84 -9.95 7.10
N GLY A 84 -10.79 -10.05 7.93
CA GLY A 84 -10.69 -10.96 9.05
C GLY A 84 -11.20 -10.36 10.34
N VAL A 85 -11.64 -11.22 11.25
CA VAL A 85 -11.98 -10.87 12.64
C VAL A 85 -10.80 -11.27 13.53
N ILE A 86 -10.41 -10.39 14.45
CA ILE A 86 -9.36 -10.67 15.41
C ILE A 86 -9.99 -11.36 16.62
N ASP A 87 -9.69 -12.64 16.82
CA ASP A 87 -10.23 -13.46 17.92
C ASP A 87 -9.47 -13.21 19.23
N LYS A 88 -9.57 -11.97 19.72
CA LYS A 88 -9.03 -11.52 21.01
C LYS A 88 -10.00 -10.50 21.58
N MET A 89 -10.45 -10.72 22.82
CA MET A 89 -11.51 -9.92 23.47
C MET A 89 -11.26 -8.40 23.45
N ARG A 90 -9.99 -7.97 23.48
CA ARG A 90 -9.60 -6.54 23.42
C ARG A 90 -9.74 -5.91 22.02
N TYR A 91 -9.69 -6.70 20.96
CA TYR A 91 -9.58 -6.22 19.57
C TYR A 91 -10.81 -6.59 18.72
N THR A 92 -11.95 -6.91 19.34
CA THR A 92 -13.15 -7.41 18.65
C THR A 92 -13.75 -6.41 17.66
N GLU A 93 -13.53 -5.11 17.87
CA GLU A 93 -13.99 -4.03 16.98
C GLU A 93 -13.02 -3.74 15.83
N LEU A 94 -11.79 -4.27 15.88
CA LEU A 94 -10.82 -4.09 14.80
C LEU A 94 -11.07 -5.04 13.64
N LYS A 95 -11.07 -4.46 12.45
CA LYS A 95 -11.07 -5.19 11.18
C LYS A 95 -9.63 -5.42 10.74
N LEU A 96 -9.27 -6.69 10.51
CA LEU A 96 -7.97 -7.04 9.93
C LEU A 96 -8.11 -7.20 8.42
N PHE A 97 -7.41 -6.39 7.63
CA PHE A 97 -7.42 -6.51 6.18
C PHE A 97 -6.36 -7.50 5.72
N LEU A 98 -6.80 -8.61 5.14
CA LEU A 98 -5.91 -9.63 4.62
C LEU A 98 -5.79 -9.45 3.10
N LEU A 99 -4.59 -9.09 2.63
CA LEU A 99 -4.35 -8.59 1.28
C LEU A 99 -3.81 -9.69 0.36
N ASP A 100 -4.32 -9.76 -0.86
CA ASP A 100 -3.72 -10.56 -1.94
C ASP A 100 -2.47 -9.84 -2.46
N THR A 101 -1.32 -10.18 -1.88
CA THR A 101 -0.06 -9.48 -2.16
C THR A 101 0.39 -9.69 -3.60
N GLU A 102 0.15 -10.85 -4.19
CA GLU A 102 0.49 -11.13 -5.58
C GLU A 102 -0.33 -10.24 -6.52
N PHE A 103 -1.64 -10.14 -6.30
CA PHE A 103 -2.50 -9.27 -7.09
C PHE A 103 -2.04 -7.81 -7.03
N TYR A 104 -1.77 -7.28 -5.84
CA TYR A 104 -1.38 -5.88 -5.70
C TYR A 104 0.04 -5.63 -6.24
N LYS A 105 0.95 -6.60 -6.17
CA LYS A 105 2.26 -6.50 -6.85
C LYS A 105 2.07 -6.45 -8.37
N ASP A 106 1.28 -7.34 -8.95
CA ASP A 106 0.92 -7.27 -10.39
C ASP A 106 0.32 -5.89 -10.73
N PHE A 107 -0.53 -5.36 -9.86
CA PHE A 107 -1.18 -4.06 -10.02
C PHE A 107 -0.21 -2.88 -9.93
N VAL A 108 0.83 -2.94 -9.08
CA VAL A 108 1.91 -1.95 -8.98
C VAL A 108 2.78 -2.02 -10.24
N TYR A 109 3.31 -3.19 -10.58
CA TYR A 109 4.21 -3.35 -11.72
C TYR A 109 3.54 -3.03 -13.05
N GLY A 110 2.25 -3.36 -13.21
CA GLY A 110 1.47 -2.98 -14.39
C GLY A 110 1.32 -1.46 -14.58
N ARG A 111 1.50 -0.66 -13.51
CA ARG A 111 1.51 0.81 -13.59
C ARG A 111 2.89 1.37 -13.85
N LEU A 112 3.91 0.76 -13.27
CA LEU A 112 5.31 1.12 -13.53
C LEU A 112 5.70 0.85 -14.98
N ALA A 113 5.06 -0.12 -15.63
CA ALA A 113 5.25 -0.40 -17.05
C ALA A 113 4.59 0.63 -18.01
N ARG A 114 3.74 1.53 -17.50
CA ARG A 114 3.08 2.56 -18.32
C ARG A 114 3.95 3.79 -18.47
N ALA A 115 3.84 4.48 -19.60
CA ALA A 115 4.61 5.70 -19.80
C ALA A 115 4.14 6.79 -18.83
N PRO A 116 5.04 7.68 -18.36
CA PRO A 116 4.66 8.80 -17.52
C PRO A 116 3.57 9.66 -18.17
N GLY A 117 2.51 9.96 -17.42
CA GLY A 117 1.37 10.75 -17.90
C GLY A 117 0.26 9.92 -18.55
N GLU A 118 0.47 8.62 -18.80
CA GLU A 118 -0.60 7.75 -19.26
C GLU A 118 -1.64 7.48 -18.18
N ARG A 119 -2.89 7.26 -18.59
CA ARG A 119 -3.94 6.85 -17.66
C ARG A 119 -3.54 5.55 -16.96
N GLY A 120 -3.44 5.64 -15.63
CA GLY A 120 -3.04 4.54 -14.76
C GLY A 120 -1.54 4.41 -14.56
N SER A 121 -0.71 5.36 -15.00
CA SER A 121 0.72 5.37 -14.67
C SER A 121 0.96 5.56 -13.16
N PHE A 122 2.14 5.13 -12.71
CA PHE A 122 2.66 5.44 -11.38
C PHE A 122 3.64 6.61 -11.51
N SER A 123 3.33 7.73 -10.85
CA SER A 123 4.15 8.94 -10.87
C SER A 123 4.83 9.17 -9.53
N VAL A 124 6.04 9.72 -9.54
CA VAL A 124 6.79 10.13 -8.34
C VAL A 124 7.10 11.62 -8.39
N PHE A 125 7.33 12.24 -7.23
CA PHE A 125 7.70 13.66 -7.16
C PHE A 125 9.10 13.93 -7.72
N ALA A 126 9.33 15.16 -8.17
CA ALA A 126 10.62 15.62 -8.67
C ALA A 126 11.66 15.61 -7.53
N GLY A 127 12.63 14.71 -7.59
CA GLY A 127 13.60 14.48 -6.51
C GLY A 127 13.34 13.23 -5.67
N CYS A 128 12.42 12.36 -6.10
CA CYS A 128 12.24 11.03 -5.50
C CYS A 128 13.61 10.31 -5.38
N PRO A 129 14.05 9.98 -4.14
CA PRO A 129 15.34 9.36 -3.91
C PRO A 129 15.46 8.02 -4.59
N ARG A 130 16.67 7.73 -5.05
CA ARG A 130 16.97 6.50 -5.78
C ARG A 130 16.64 5.24 -4.97
N GLN A 131 16.83 5.28 -3.65
CA GLN A 131 16.47 4.21 -2.73
C GLN A 131 15.00 3.80 -2.86
N PHE A 132 14.08 4.76 -2.99
CA PHE A 132 12.66 4.45 -3.17
C PHE A 132 12.44 3.65 -4.46
N ALA A 133 13.02 4.10 -5.56
CA ALA A 133 12.89 3.41 -6.85
C ALA A 133 13.55 2.02 -6.82
N ASP A 134 14.70 1.87 -6.16
CA ASP A 134 15.39 0.58 -6.05
C ASP A 134 14.59 -0.42 -5.22
N GLN A 135 14.02 0.00 -4.08
CA GLN A 135 13.17 -0.88 -3.26
C GLN A 135 11.84 -1.21 -3.95
N LEU A 136 11.24 -0.26 -4.67
CA LEU A 136 10.01 -0.47 -5.43
C LEU A 136 10.20 -1.50 -6.55
N CYS A 137 11.40 -1.56 -7.12
CA CYS A 137 11.80 -2.51 -8.15
C CYS A 137 12.60 -3.70 -7.59
N SER A 138 12.57 -3.96 -6.28
CA SER A 138 13.42 -4.96 -5.63
C SER A 138 13.08 -6.41 -5.96
N GLU A 139 11.88 -6.66 -6.51
CA GLU A 139 11.38 -8.00 -6.82
C GLU A 139 11.06 -8.17 -8.30
N HIS A 140 11.04 -9.42 -8.77
CA HIS A 140 10.56 -9.79 -10.09
C HIS A 140 9.67 -11.04 -10.02
N LYS A 141 8.74 -11.16 -10.98
CA LYS A 141 7.86 -12.31 -11.08
C LYS A 141 8.58 -13.45 -11.80
N VAL A 142 8.71 -14.61 -11.14
CA VAL A 142 9.21 -15.85 -11.72
C VAL A 142 8.05 -16.84 -11.93
N THR A 143 8.17 -17.68 -12.95
CA THR A 143 7.29 -18.84 -13.11
C THR A 143 8.00 -20.08 -12.58
N GLU A 144 7.42 -20.70 -11.55
CA GLU A 144 7.86 -21.99 -11.04
C GLU A 144 6.86 -23.07 -11.43
N TYR A 145 7.34 -24.31 -11.55
CA TYR A 145 6.50 -25.46 -11.86
C TYR A 145 6.43 -26.39 -10.66
N ASP A 146 5.23 -26.78 -10.25
CA ASP A 146 5.05 -27.77 -9.21
C ASP A 146 5.51 -29.17 -9.68
N ARG A 147 5.60 -30.14 -8.76
CA ARG A 147 5.96 -31.53 -9.09
C ARG A 147 4.99 -32.20 -10.09
N LYS A 148 3.82 -31.61 -10.34
CA LYS A 148 2.79 -32.08 -11.28
C LYS A 148 2.81 -31.29 -12.59
N GLY A 149 3.80 -30.43 -12.82
CA GLY A 149 3.98 -29.62 -14.03
C GLY A 149 3.09 -28.39 -14.13
N ARG A 150 2.40 -27.98 -13.06
CA ARG A 150 1.56 -26.77 -13.06
C ARG A 150 2.42 -25.54 -12.79
N ALA A 151 2.29 -24.54 -13.66
CA ALA A 151 2.95 -23.25 -13.49
C ALA A 151 2.30 -22.43 -12.37
N LYS A 152 3.12 -21.83 -11.49
CA LYS A 152 2.73 -20.84 -10.49
C LYS A 152 3.62 -19.62 -10.64
N GLY A 153 3.01 -18.43 -10.73
CA GLY A 153 3.73 -17.16 -10.63
C GLY A 153 4.10 -16.89 -9.18
N LEU A 154 5.33 -16.48 -8.92
CA LEU A 154 5.80 -16.09 -7.59
C LEU A 154 6.69 -14.86 -7.71
N TYR A 155 6.58 -13.94 -6.76
CA TYR A 155 7.52 -12.82 -6.67
C TYR A 155 8.75 -13.24 -5.87
N LYS A 156 9.93 -12.90 -6.38
CA LYS A 156 11.22 -13.13 -5.72
C LYS A 156 12.05 -11.86 -5.75
N THR A 157 12.83 -11.66 -4.70
CA THR A 157 13.83 -10.60 -4.66
C THR A 157 14.86 -10.80 -5.77
N ILE A 158 15.28 -9.70 -6.41
CA ILE A 158 16.28 -9.72 -7.50
C ILE A 158 17.65 -10.13 -6.95
N MET A 159 17.98 -9.69 -5.74
CA MET A 159 19.24 -10.02 -5.06
C MET A 159 18.97 -10.20 -3.57
N SER A 160 19.77 -11.06 -2.94
CA SER A 160 19.74 -11.23 -1.49
C SER A 160 20.17 -9.94 -0.78
N GLY A 161 19.49 -9.58 0.30
CA GLY A 161 19.82 -8.40 1.12
C GLY A 161 19.34 -7.06 0.57
N ILE A 162 18.52 -7.04 -0.48
CA ILE A 162 17.81 -5.84 -0.91
C ILE A 162 16.51 -5.71 -0.10
N ASP A 163 16.29 -4.53 0.48
CA ASP A 163 15.05 -4.18 1.15
C ASP A 163 13.90 -4.02 0.15
N ASN A 164 12.72 -4.52 0.51
CA ASN A 164 11.49 -4.40 -0.27
C ASN A 164 10.38 -3.64 0.48
N HIS A 165 10.69 -3.04 1.62
CA HIS A 165 9.71 -2.42 2.51
C HIS A 165 8.86 -1.36 1.80
N LEU A 166 9.46 -0.54 0.92
CA LEU A 166 8.73 0.47 0.17
C LEU A 166 7.83 -0.11 -0.94
N LEU A 167 8.17 -1.28 -1.48
CA LEU A 167 7.26 -2.03 -2.37
C LEU A 167 6.05 -2.53 -1.59
N ASP A 168 6.25 -3.10 -0.41
CA ASP A 168 5.16 -3.57 0.45
C ASP A 168 4.27 -2.41 0.92
N CYS A 169 4.84 -1.24 1.22
CA CYS A 169 4.08 -0.02 1.46
C CYS A 169 3.25 0.41 0.24
N ALA A 170 3.82 0.36 -0.97
CA ALA A 170 3.09 0.70 -2.20
C ALA A 170 1.90 -0.27 -2.44
N VAL A 171 2.11 -1.57 -2.18
CA VAL A 171 1.04 -2.59 -2.19
C VAL A 171 -0.06 -2.22 -1.20
N GLY A 172 0.30 -1.90 0.05
CA GLY A 172 -0.64 -1.46 1.09
C GLY A 172 -1.41 -0.21 0.69
N ASN A 173 -0.77 0.77 0.06
CA ASN A 173 -1.40 2.00 -0.40
C ASN A 173 -2.47 1.75 -1.47
N PHE A 174 -2.21 0.85 -2.44
CA PHE A 174 -3.22 0.50 -3.43
C PHE A 174 -4.39 -0.26 -2.83
N ALA A 175 -4.13 -1.14 -1.87
CA ALA A 175 -5.17 -1.82 -1.13
C ALA A 175 -6.03 -0.83 -0.33
N ALA A 176 -5.38 0.09 0.39
CA ALA A 176 -6.05 1.15 1.14
C ALA A 176 -6.95 2.00 0.24
N ALA A 177 -6.45 2.42 -0.93
CA ALA A 177 -7.22 3.18 -1.90
C ALA A 177 -8.43 2.40 -2.44
N GLU A 178 -8.30 1.10 -2.65
CA GLU A 178 -9.41 0.25 -3.06
C GLU A 178 -10.47 0.10 -1.97
N ILE A 179 -10.05 -0.15 -0.73
CA ILE A 179 -10.93 -0.24 0.45
C ILE A 179 -11.67 1.08 0.69
N ALA A 180 -10.99 2.21 0.49
CA ALA A 180 -11.55 3.55 0.61
C ALA A 180 -12.47 3.95 -0.56
N GLY A 181 -12.63 3.10 -1.59
CA GLY A 181 -13.52 3.40 -2.72
C GLY A 181 -12.96 4.43 -3.71
N VAL A 182 -11.63 4.64 -3.75
CA VAL A 182 -11.01 5.62 -4.66
C VAL A 182 -11.33 5.33 -6.13
N ARG A 183 -11.55 4.05 -6.50
CA ARG A 183 -11.95 3.68 -7.88
C ARG A 183 -13.30 4.27 -8.30
N THR A 184 -14.19 4.55 -7.35
CA THR A 184 -15.55 5.05 -7.62
C THR A 184 -15.66 6.57 -7.52
N LEU A 185 -14.58 7.26 -7.14
CA LEU A 185 -14.54 8.72 -7.19
C LEU A 185 -14.72 9.18 -8.63
N ARG A 186 -15.68 10.08 -8.82
CA ARG A 186 -15.89 10.82 -10.06
C ARG A 186 -15.41 12.24 -9.81
N ALA A 187 -14.74 12.83 -10.78
CA ALA A 187 -14.63 14.28 -10.77
C ALA A 187 -16.06 14.81 -10.93
N ASP A 188 -16.44 15.78 -10.10
CA ASP A 188 -17.63 16.56 -10.40
C ASP A 188 -17.37 17.23 -11.76
N GLU A 189 -18.29 17.04 -12.71
CA GLU A 189 -18.26 17.82 -13.94
C GLU A 189 -18.47 19.28 -13.51
N GLU A 190 -17.47 20.14 -13.68
CA GLU A 190 -17.69 21.58 -13.59
C GLU A 190 -18.71 21.92 -14.68
N ASP A 191 -19.94 22.23 -14.27
CA ASP A 191 -20.95 22.79 -15.15
C ASP A 191 -20.41 24.15 -15.66
N ASP A 192 -19.91 24.17 -16.90
CA ASP A 192 -19.53 25.38 -17.67
C ASP A 192 -20.70 26.38 -17.83
#